data_AF-A0AAX2HCA7-F1
#
_entry.id   AF-A0AAX2HCA7-F1
#
_cell.length_a   1.000
_cell.length_b   1.000
_cell.length_c   1.000
_cell.angle_alpha   90.00
_cell.angle_beta   90.00
_cell.angle_gamma   90.00
#
_symmetry.space_group_name_H-M   'P 1'
#
loop_
_entity.id
_entity.type
_entity.pdbx_description
1 polymer ?
#
loop_
_entity_poly.entity_id
_entity_poly.type
_entity_poly.pdbx_seq_one_letter_code
_entity_poly.pdbx_strand_id
1 'polypeptide(L)'
;MRFENSQLRVDYAYDPLGRGLYKHSNAHHLNRSEAGSQWNRNEHARKQRELGCGFTLFGWDGDTLAWESSPEQADGASGKTVHYLHEPGTFVPVALALRHQPMRLLAQPSYTGACDIDQDPLWTHTPQALPIDALA
;
A
#
# COMPACT_ATOMS: atom_id res chain seq x y z
N MET A 1 -3.56 -2.83 14.81
CA MET A 1 -4.99 -2.75 15.19
C MET A 1 -5.80 -3.58 14.20
N ARG A 2 -6.87 -4.25 14.64
CA ARG A 2 -7.71 -5.10 13.77
C ARG A 2 -9.18 -4.75 13.93
N PHE A 3 -9.90 -4.70 12.82
CA PHE A 3 -11.35 -4.66 12.74
C PHE A 3 -11.85 -5.95 12.07
N GLU A 4 -13.00 -6.47 12.49
CA GLU A 4 -13.58 -7.68 11.91
C GLU A 4 -15.10 -7.64 12.05
N ASN A 5 -15.81 -8.07 11.00
CA ASN A 5 -17.25 -8.26 10.99
C ASN A 5 -17.60 -9.58 10.27
N SER A 6 -18.87 -9.86 10.03
CA SER A 6 -19.29 -11.11 9.36
C SER A 6 -18.86 -11.23 7.88
N GLN A 7 -18.41 -10.14 7.26
CA GLN A 7 -18.09 -10.10 5.83
C GLN A 7 -16.59 -10.02 5.57
N LEU A 8 -15.83 -9.30 6.39
CA LEU A 8 -14.41 -9.03 6.18
C LEU A 8 -13.66 -8.74 7.48
N ARG A 9 -12.33 -8.82 7.37
CA ARG A 9 -11.36 -8.36 8.35
C ARG A 9 -10.54 -7.21 7.75
N VAL A 10 -10.11 -6.28 8.60
CA VAL A 10 -9.14 -5.23 8.25
C VAL A 10 -8.03 -5.17 9.29
N ASP A 11 -6.78 -5.25 8.81
CA ASP A 11 -5.58 -5.02 9.60
C ASP A 11 -5.00 -3.64 9.32
N TYR A 12 -4.58 -2.97 10.38
CA TYR A 12 -3.92 -1.68 10.34
C TYR A 12 -2.60 -1.75 11.09
N ALA A 13 -1.55 -1.15 10.52
CA ALA A 13 -0.31 -0.88 11.21
C ALA A 13 -0.07 0.62 11.31
N TYR A 14 0.60 1.02 12.38
CA TYR A 14 0.93 2.41 12.68
C TYR A 14 2.37 2.49 13.17
N ASP A 15 3.00 3.64 12.96
CA ASP A 15 4.28 3.95 13.58
C ASP A 15 4.09 4.43 15.05
N PRO A 16 5.16 4.64 15.82
CA PRO A 16 5.05 5.13 17.21
C PRO A 16 4.38 6.49 17.38
N LEU A 17 4.26 7.29 16.31
CA LEU A 17 3.58 8.58 16.31
C LEU A 17 2.10 8.46 15.94
N GLY A 18 1.60 7.24 15.72
CA GLY A 18 0.20 6.97 15.39
C GLY A 18 -0.15 7.20 13.92
N ARG A 19 0.85 7.41 13.05
CA ARG A 19 0.63 7.56 11.61
C ARG A 19 0.43 6.20 10.97
N GLY A 20 -0.58 6.08 10.11
CA GLY A 20 -0.92 4.81 9.45
C GLY A 20 0.19 4.39 8.50
N LEU A 21 0.67 3.15 8.61
CA LEU A 21 1.66 2.57 7.70
C LEU A 21 0.98 1.79 6.57
N TYR A 22 -0.01 0.98 6.92
CA TYR A 22 -0.84 0.30 5.93
C TYR A 22 -2.24 0.01 6.46
N LYS A 23 -3.15 -0.24 5.50
CA LYS A 23 -4.45 -0.85 5.69
C LYS A 23 -4.54 -2.08 4.78
N HIS A 24 -4.94 -3.21 5.34
CA HIS A 24 -5.14 -4.45 4.58
C HIS A 24 -6.50 -5.05 4.92
N SER A 25 -7.43 -5.02 3.97
CA SER A 25 -8.75 -5.63 4.09
C SER A 25 -8.82 -6.96 3.33
N ASN A 26 -9.51 -7.94 3.93
CA ASN A 26 -9.68 -9.27 3.36
C ASN A 26 -11.11 -9.78 3.61
N ALA A 27 -11.80 -10.12 2.54
CA ALA A 27 -13.14 -10.71 2.55
C ALA A 27 -13.10 -12.15 3.05
N HIS A 28 -14.02 -12.50 3.96
CA HIS A 28 -14.21 -13.87 4.38
C HIS A 28 -14.71 -14.72 3.20
N HIS A 29 -14.07 -15.88 3.01
CA HIS A 29 -14.52 -16.89 2.06
C HIS A 29 -14.42 -18.27 2.68
N LEU A 30 -15.33 -19.14 2.25
CA LEU A 30 -15.30 -20.56 2.53
C LEU A 30 -14.99 -21.26 1.23
N ASN A 31 -13.94 -22.07 1.23
CA ASN A 31 -13.63 -22.93 0.09
C ASN A 31 -14.70 -24.02 -0.02
N ARG A 32 -15.23 -24.21 -1.22
CA ARG A 32 -16.06 -25.39 -1.53
C ARG A 32 -15.13 -26.53 -1.92
N SER A 33 -15.15 -27.62 -1.16
CA SER A 33 -14.34 -28.81 -1.42
C SER A 33 -14.68 -29.48 -2.75
N GLU A 34 -15.94 -29.37 -3.18
CA GLU A 34 -16.47 -29.89 -4.44
C GLU A 34 -16.05 -29.04 -5.66
N ALA A 35 -15.56 -27.81 -5.43
CA ALA A 35 -15.12 -26.90 -6.47
C ALA A 35 -13.60 -26.97 -6.67
N GLY A 36 -13.16 -26.85 -7.92
CA GLY A 36 -11.74 -26.76 -8.25
C GLY A 36 -11.06 -25.55 -7.60
N SER A 37 -9.75 -25.66 -7.34
CA SER A 37 -8.96 -24.59 -6.68
C SER A 37 -9.05 -23.24 -7.39
N GLN A 38 -9.18 -23.26 -8.72
CA GLN A 38 -9.30 -22.05 -9.54
C GLN A 38 -10.66 -21.36 -9.35
N TRP A 39 -11.75 -22.13 -9.17
CA TRP A 39 -13.07 -21.59 -8.89
C TRP A 39 -13.09 -20.89 -7.52
N ASN A 40 -12.54 -21.54 -6.48
CA ASN A 40 -12.45 -20.96 -5.14
C ASN A 40 -11.64 -19.65 -5.12
N ARG A 41 -10.53 -19.58 -5.87
CA ARG A 41 -9.75 -18.35 -6.03
C ARG A 41 -10.54 -17.24 -6.72
N ASN A 42 -11.23 -17.56 -7.81
CA ASN A 42 -12.03 -16.58 -8.55
C ASN A 42 -13.19 -16.04 -7.71
N GLU A 43 -13.83 -16.90 -6.92
CA GLU A 43 -14.91 -16.52 -6.01
C GLU A 43 -14.41 -15.64 -4.86
N HIS A 44 -13.23 -15.94 -4.29
CA HIS A 44 -12.61 -15.05 -3.31
C HIS A 44 -12.26 -13.70 -3.93
N ALA A 45 -11.65 -13.67 -5.12
CA ALA A 45 -11.33 -12.44 -5.83
C ALA A 45 -12.58 -11.59 -6.16
N ARG A 46 -13.70 -12.25 -6.50
CA ARG A 46 -15.00 -11.58 -6.69
C ARG A 46 -15.46 -10.89 -5.41
N LYS A 47 -15.47 -11.60 -4.28
CA LYS A 47 -15.84 -11.05 -2.98
C LYS A 47 -14.92 -9.92 -2.52
N GLN A 48 -13.61 -10.03 -2.79
CA GLN A 48 -12.65 -8.97 -2.51
C GLN A 48 -13.06 -7.68 -3.23
N ARG A 49 -13.42 -7.76 -4.52
CA ARG A 49 -13.86 -6.58 -5.29
C ARG A 49 -15.19 -6.00 -4.79
N GLU A 50 -16.18 -6.86 -4.53
CA GLU A 50 -17.51 -6.43 -4.07
C GLU A 50 -17.46 -5.68 -2.74
N LEU A 51 -16.53 -6.04 -1.86
CA LEU A 51 -16.35 -5.40 -0.56
C LEU A 51 -15.28 -4.29 -0.57
N GLY A 52 -14.69 -3.98 -1.74
CA GLY A 52 -13.61 -2.99 -1.85
C GLY A 52 -12.37 -3.36 -1.02
N CYS A 53 -12.11 -4.67 -0.88
CA CYS A 53 -10.98 -5.17 -0.13
C CYS A 53 -9.67 -5.04 -0.90
N GLY A 54 -8.58 -4.77 -0.19
CA GLY A 54 -7.27 -4.62 -0.80
C GLY A 54 -6.22 -4.18 0.21
N PHE A 55 -5.03 -3.89 -0.32
CA PHE A 55 -3.91 -3.37 0.44
C PHE A 55 -3.64 -1.92 0.05
N THR A 56 -3.43 -1.06 1.03
CA THR A 56 -3.00 0.32 0.84
C THR A 56 -1.85 0.60 1.79
N LEU A 57 -0.73 1.04 1.22
CA LEU A 57 0.43 1.53 1.94
C LEU A 57 0.36 3.05 2.00
N PHE A 58 0.82 3.63 3.11
CA PHE A 58 0.87 5.07 3.30
C PHE A 58 2.30 5.50 3.58
N GLY A 59 2.73 6.58 2.94
CA GLY A 59 4.00 7.24 3.21
C GLY A 59 3.81 8.68 3.63
N TRP A 60 4.70 9.15 4.49
CA TRP A 60 4.58 10.42 5.19
C TRP A 60 5.81 11.29 4.92
N ASP A 61 5.59 12.60 4.81
CA ASP A 61 6.61 13.64 4.84
C ASP A 61 6.41 14.46 6.13
N GLY A 62 7.26 14.20 7.12
CA GLY A 62 7.01 14.63 8.49
C GLY A 62 5.68 14.07 9.00
N ASP A 63 4.76 14.97 9.38
CA ASP A 63 3.41 14.63 9.86
C ASP A 63 2.33 14.71 8.77
N THR A 64 2.72 14.98 7.53
CA THR A 64 1.79 15.14 6.42
C THR A 64 1.80 13.89 5.55
N LEU A 65 0.62 13.41 5.14
CA LEU A 65 0.52 12.28 4.23
C LEU A 65 1.11 12.69 2.87
N ALA A 66 2.17 12.01 2.45
CA ALA A 66 2.85 12.30 1.19
C ALA A 66 2.28 11.47 0.03
N TRP A 67 1.91 10.22 0.30
CA TRP A 67 1.32 9.34 -0.71
C TRP A 67 0.57 8.16 -0.12
N GLU A 68 -0.34 7.62 -0.93
CA GLU A 68 -0.93 6.30 -0.74
C GLU A 68 -0.64 5.42 -1.95
N SER A 69 -0.42 4.13 -1.74
CA SER A 69 -0.09 3.18 -2.80
C SER A 69 -0.85 1.88 -2.62
N SER A 70 -1.53 1.42 -3.67
CA SER A 70 -2.12 0.08 -3.75
C SER A 70 -1.33 -0.79 -4.73
N PRO A 71 -1.06 -2.06 -4.40
CA PRO A 71 -0.35 -2.97 -5.28
C PRO A 71 -1.19 -3.35 -6.50
N GLU A 72 -0.57 -4.08 -7.40
CA GLU A 72 -1.27 -4.75 -8.49
C GLU A 72 -2.35 -5.69 -7.94
N GLN A 73 -3.50 -5.70 -8.60
CA GLN A 73 -4.61 -6.57 -8.23
C GLN A 73 -4.63 -7.81 -9.12
N ALA A 74 -5.20 -8.90 -8.60
CA ALA A 74 -5.26 -10.19 -9.29
C ALA A 74 -6.06 -10.18 -10.61
N ASP A 75 -6.80 -9.12 -10.89
CA ASP A 75 -7.54 -8.90 -12.13
C ASP A 75 -6.72 -8.19 -13.23
N GLY A 76 -5.43 -7.92 -12.97
CA GLY A 76 -4.52 -7.32 -13.94
C GLY A 76 -4.46 -5.78 -13.86
N ALA A 77 -5.08 -5.15 -12.86
CA ALA A 77 -4.84 -3.74 -12.60
C ALA A 77 -3.40 -3.52 -12.12
N SER A 78 -2.69 -2.57 -12.72
CA SER A 78 -1.26 -2.27 -12.46
C SER A 78 -0.97 -1.64 -11.10
N GLY A 79 -1.96 -1.56 -10.20
CA GLY A 79 -1.84 -0.80 -8.97
C GLY A 79 -1.83 0.71 -9.24
N LYS A 80 -1.70 1.49 -8.17
CA LYS A 80 -1.68 2.94 -8.27
C LYS A 80 -1.00 3.56 -7.07
N THR A 81 -0.46 4.75 -7.28
CA THR A 81 0.04 5.65 -6.26
C THR A 81 -0.58 7.02 -6.45
N VAL A 82 -1.11 7.59 -5.38
CA VAL A 82 -1.51 9.00 -5.34
C VAL A 82 -0.52 9.72 -4.43
N HIS A 83 0.09 10.78 -4.94
CA HIS A 83 0.92 11.70 -4.16
C HIS A 83 0.09 12.93 -3.81
N TYR A 84 0.29 13.44 -2.59
CA TYR A 84 -0.38 14.63 -2.09
C TYR A 84 0.65 15.74 -1.85
N LEU A 85 0.34 16.93 -2.32
CA LEU A 85 1.12 18.14 -2.03
C LEU A 85 0.28 19.08 -1.17
N HIS A 86 0.88 19.59 -0.11
CA HIS A 86 0.23 20.48 0.84
C HIS A 86 0.96 21.83 0.91
N GLU A 87 0.26 22.88 1.34
CA GLU A 87 0.94 24.14 1.65
C GLU A 87 1.93 23.94 2.80
N PRO A 88 3.08 24.62 2.79
CA PRO A 88 4.11 24.44 3.82
C PRO A 88 3.56 24.63 5.24
N GLY A 89 3.74 23.62 6.08
CA GLY A 89 3.33 23.66 7.49
C GLY A 89 1.82 23.58 7.74
N THR A 90 1.03 23.20 6.74
CA THR A 90 -0.43 23.03 6.88
C THR A 90 -0.90 21.69 6.33
N PHE A 91 -2.18 21.37 6.58
CA PHE A 91 -2.87 20.22 5.98
C PHE A 91 -3.76 20.62 4.80
N VAL A 92 -3.56 21.82 4.22
CA VAL A 92 -4.32 22.29 3.05
C VAL A 92 -3.76 21.63 1.79
N PRO A 93 -4.54 20.78 1.08
CA PRO A 93 -4.07 20.15 -0.14
C PRO A 93 -4.03 21.18 -1.28
N VAL A 94 -2.91 21.22 -1.98
CA VAL A 94 -2.66 22.12 -3.12
C VAL A 94 -2.80 21.37 -4.44
N ALA A 95 -2.34 20.12 -4.48
CA ALA A 95 -2.42 19.28 -5.66
C ALA A 95 -2.35 17.80 -5.28
N LEU A 96 -2.85 16.95 -6.18
CA LEU A 96 -2.63 15.51 -6.14
C LEU A 96 -2.07 15.02 -7.48
N ALA A 97 -1.11 14.10 -7.43
CA ALA A 97 -0.53 13.48 -8.61
C ALA A 97 -0.78 11.97 -8.61
N LEU A 98 -1.30 11.43 -9.72
CA LEU A 98 -1.60 10.02 -9.89
C LEU A 98 -0.51 9.32 -10.72
N ARG A 99 -0.18 8.10 -10.32
CA ARG A 99 0.65 7.15 -11.07
C ARG A 99 -0.01 5.77 -11.08
N HIS A 100 -0.12 5.13 -12.25
CA HIS A 100 -0.66 3.78 -12.42
C HIS A 100 0.38 2.69 -12.16
N GLN A 101 1.16 2.88 -11.09
CA GLN A 101 2.17 1.96 -10.63
C GLN A 101 2.23 2.00 -9.10
N PRO A 102 2.52 0.88 -8.42
CA PRO A 102 2.72 0.89 -6.98
C PRO A 102 4.04 1.60 -6.61
N MET A 103 4.11 2.14 -5.40
CA MET A 103 5.36 2.65 -4.84
C MET A 103 6.38 1.55 -4.69
N ARG A 104 7.59 1.78 -5.21
CA ARG A 104 8.74 0.89 -5.03
C ARG A 104 9.46 1.25 -3.74
N LEU A 105 9.35 0.38 -2.73
CA LEU A 105 10.08 0.53 -1.48
C LEU A 105 11.50 -0.04 -1.62
N LEU A 106 12.43 0.56 -0.89
CA LEU A 106 13.77 0.00 -0.71
C LEU A 106 13.70 -1.22 0.21
N ALA A 107 14.57 -2.18 -0.05
CA ALA A 107 14.75 -3.31 0.85
C ALA A 107 15.28 -2.80 2.20
N GLN A 108 14.85 -3.42 3.29
CA GLN A 108 15.45 -3.14 4.59
C GLN A 108 16.90 -3.66 4.61
N PRO A 109 17.85 -2.91 5.19
CA PRO A 109 19.20 -3.41 5.40
C PRO A 109 19.19 -4.58 6.41
N SER A 110 20.25 -5.38 6.41
CA SER A 110 20.43 -6.38 7.47
C SER A 110 20.80 -5.69 8.78
N TYR A 111 20.07 -5.99 9.84
CA TYR A 111 20.38 -5.51 11.19
C TYR A 111 21.30 -6.47 11.98
N THR A 112 21.92 -7.44 11.30
CA THR A 112 22.87 -8.36 11.92
C THR A 112 24.27 -7.77 11.91
N GLY A 113 24.84 -7.50 13.08
CA GLY A 113 26.20 -6.96 13.20
C GLY A 113 26.24 -5.45 13.06
N ALA A 114 27.42 -4.91 12.71
CA ALA A 114 27.59 -3.48 12.51
C ALA A 114 26.91 -3.02 11.22
N CYS A 115 26.35 -1.81 11.24
CA CYS A 115 25.81 -1.18 10.04
C CYS A 115 26.95 -0.92 9.04
N ASP A 116 26.81 -1.44 7.82
CA ASP A 116 27.69 -1.16 6.70
C ASP A 116 26.99 -0.19 5.74
N ILE A 117 27.40 1.08 5.79
CA ILE A 117 26.78 2.17 5.02
C ILE A 117 26.93 1.96 3.50
N ASP A 118 27.99 1.29 3.07
CA ASP A 118 28.28 1.04 1.66
C ASP A 118 27.41 -0.08 1.08
N GLN A 119 26.70 -0.82 1.94
CA GLN A 119 25.76 -1.89 1.57
C GLN A 119 24.30 -1.54 1.91
N ASP A 120 24.06 -0.42 2.59
CA ASP A 120 22.73 -0.01 2.98
C ASP A 120 21.97 0.58 1.76
N PRO A 121 20.82 0.00 1.37
CA PRO A 121 20.02 0.51 0.26
C PRO A 121 19.61 1.97 0.41
N LEU A 122 19.49 2.49 1.63
CA LEU A 122 19.13 3.89 1.87
C LEU A 122 20.22 4.86 1.42
N TRP A 123 21.49 4.46 1.54
CA TRP A 123 22.66 5.29 1.21
C TRP A 123 23.19 5.06 -0.20
N THR A 124 23.03 3.83 -0.69
CA THR A 124 23.55 3.42 -2.01
C THR A 124 22.56 3.68 -3.15
N HIS A 125 21.26 3.82 -2.85
CA HIS A 125 20.26 4.10 -3.87
C HIS A 125 20.17 5.59 -4.20
N THR A 126 20.28 5.92 -5.49
CA THR A 126 19.92 7.24 -5.99
C THR A 126 18.45 7.24 -6.42
N PRO A 127 17.57 8.01 -5.76
CA PRO A 127 16.16 8.09 -6.14
C PRO A 127 16.02 8.63 -7.58
N GLN A 128 15.24 7.94 -8.40
CA GLN A 128 14.89 8.40 -9.74
C GLN A 128 13.44 8.90 -9.74
N ALA A 129 13.25 10.15 -10.15
CA ALA A 129 11.91 10.70 -10.37
C ALA A 129 11.23 9.96 -11.54
N LEU A 130 10.07 9.39 -11.28
CA LEU A 130 9.24 8.72 -12.29
C LEU A 130 8.17 9.67 -12.80
N PRO A 131 7.74 9.55 -14.06
CA PRO A 131 6.66 10.37 -14.60
C PRO A 131 5.36 10.23 -13.80
N ILE A 132 4.58 11.31 -13.78
CA ILE A 132 3.21 11.34 -13.27
C ILE A 132 2.24 11.21 -14.44
N ASP A 133 1.15 10.45 -14.24
CA ASP A 133 0.16 10.19 -15.30
C ASP A 133 -0.93 11.26 -15.33
N ALA A 134 -1.25 11.84 -14.16
CA ALA A 134 -2.18 12.95 -14.04
C ALA A 134 -1.83 13.83 -12.84
N LEU A 135 -2.20 15.11 -12.95
CA LEU A 135 -2.11 16.12 -11.89
C LEU A 135 -3.46 16.82 -11.80
N ALA A 136 -3.98 17.00 -10.59
CA ALA A 136 -5.23 17.71 -10.32
C ALA A 136 -5.08 18.67 -9.14
#